data_AF-A0A7M2VBB1-F1
#
_entry.id   AF-A0A7M2VBB1-F1
#
_cell.length_a   1.000
_cell.length_b   1.000
_cell.length_c   1.000
_cell.angle_alpha   90.00
_cell.angle_beta   90.00
_cell.angle_gamma   90.00
#
_symmetry.space_group_name_H-M   'P 1'
#
loop_
_entity.id
_entity.type
_entity.pdbx_description
1 polymer ?
#
loop_
_entity_poly.entity_id
_entity_poly.type
_entity_poly.pdbx_seq_one_letter_code
_entity_poly.pdbx_strand_id
1 'polypeptide(L)' 'MLAWLSIRIIFIYRAIAPGSIRQRCRYSPSCSSYAISCLRRHGFIRGWKLAISRIKRCKPPYGGRDLPPK' A
#
# COMPACT_ATOMS: atom_id res chain seq x y z
N MET A 1 6.37 4.44 -16.93
CA MET A 1 5.81 5.79 -16.69
C MET A 1 4.62 5.80 -15.73
N LEU A 2 3.54 5.03 -15.96
CA LEU A 2 2.32 5.10 -15.11
C LEU A 2 2.53 4.72 -13.63
N ALA A 3 3.37 3.73 -13.32
CA ALA A 3 3.62 3.31 -11.94
C ALA A 3 4.24 4.43 -11.07
N TRP A 4 5.10 5.25 -11.66
CA TRP A 4 5.70 6.40 -10.98
C TRP A 4 4.69 7.50 -10.66
N LEU A 5 3.73 7.72 -11.56
CA LEU A 5 2.62 8.66 -11.32
C LEU A 5 1.77 8.21 -10.13
N SER A 6 1.43 6.91 -10.06
CA SER A 6 0.69 6.36 -8.91
C SER A 6 1.48 6.47 -7.61
N ILE A 7 2.77 6.19 -7.63
CA ILE A 7 3.62 6.31 -6.44
C ILE A 7 3.61 7.76 -5.93
N ARG A 8 3.74 8.74 -6.82
CA ARG A 8 3.64 10.17 -6.46
C ARG A 8 2.32 10.51 -5.80
N ILE A 9 1.20 10.05 -6.35
CA ILE A 9 -0.14 10.25 -5.77
C ILE A 9 -0.22 9.63 -4.37
N ILE A 10 0.31 8.42 -4.17
CA ILE A 10 0.33 7.75 -2.86
C ILE A 10 1.19 8.52 -1.86
N PHE A 11 2.30 9.14 -2.29
CA PHE A 11 3.12 9.99 -1.42
C PHE A 11 2.41 11.28 -1.03
N ILE A 12 1.73 11.95 -1.97
CA ILE A 12 0.89 13.13 -1.69
C ILE A 12 -0.22 12.75 -0.70
N TYR A 13 -0.90 11.63 -0.94
CA TYR A 13 -1.88 11.10 0.00
C TYR A 13 -1.27 10.84 1.38
N ARG A 14 -0.06 10.27 1.48
CA ARG A 14 0.62 10.07 2.78
C ARG A 14 1.02 11.36 3.48
N ALA A 15 1.25 12.45 2.75
CA ALA A 15 1.59 13.75 3.30
C ALA A 15 0.35 14.47 3.86
N ILE A 16 -0.80 14.32 3.18
CA ILE A 16 -2.06 14.96 3.55
C ILE A 16 -2.89 14.09 4.52
N ALA A 17 -2.75 12.76 4.45
CA ALA A 17 -3.57 11.85 5.25
C ALA A 17 -3.22 11.96 6.75
N PRO A 18 -4.23 12.15 7.62
CA PRO A 18 -4.03 12.24 9.06
C PRO A 18 -3.46 10.96 9.67
N GLY A 19 -2.71 11.12 10.77
CA GLY A 19 -2.05 10.03 11.48
C GLY A 19 -3.01 8.91 11.92
N SER A 20 -4.28 9.24 12.20
CA SER A 20 -5.35 8.29 12.54
C SER A 20 -5.64 7.27 11.44
N ILE A 21 -5.55 7.66 10.16
CA ILE A 21 -5.69 6.75 9.02
C ILE A 21 -4.45 5.86 8.90
N ARG A 22 -3.28 6.42 9.21
CA ARG A 22 -2.00 5.69 9.19
C ARG A 22 -1.92 4.62 10.28
N GLN A 23 -2.47 4.90 11.46
CA GLN A 23 -2.60 3.94 12.57
C GLN A 23 -3.68 2.87 12.33
N ARG A 24 -4.59 3.09 11.37
CA ARG A 24 -5.61 2.12 10.98
C ARG A 24 -5.06 0.93 10.20
N CYS A 25 -3.87 1.05 9.58
CA CYS A 25 -3.23 -0.10 8.95
C CYS A 25 -2.74 -1.07 10.03
N ARG A 26 -3.39 -2.24 10.11
CA ARG A 26 -2.99 -3.36 11.00
C ARG A 26 -1.79 -4.16 10.50
N TYR A 27 -1.33 -3.85 9.30
CA TYR A 27 -0.27 -4.57 8.61
C TYR A 27 1.03 -3.76 8.59
N SER A 28 2.15 -4.41 8.89
CA SER A 28 3.49 -3.81 8.83
C SER A 28 4.35 -4.47 7.74
N PRO A 29 5.03 -3.70 6.87
CA PRO A 29 4.92 -2.26 6.69
C PRO A 29 3.51 -1.82 6.23
N SER A 30 3.18 -0.54 6.45
CA SER A 30 1.86 0.04 6.13
C SER A 30 1.37 -0.28 4.71
N CYS A 31 0.05 -0.32 4.54
CA CYS A 31 -0.61 -0.68 3.28
C CYS A 31 -0.16 0.20 2.10
N SER A 32 0.11 1.49 2.34
CA SER A 32 0.66 2.41 1.35
C SER A 32 2.13 2.12 0.99
N SER A 33 2.95 1.71 1.97
CA SER A 33 4.35 1.31 1.73
C SER A 33 4.43 -0.02 0.96
N TYR A 34 3.52 -0.95 1.26
CA TYR A 34 3.34 -2.16 0.47
C TYR A 34 2.94 -1.83 -0.97
N ALA A 35 1.95 -0.96 -1.15
CA ALA A 35 1.50 -0.55 -2.48
C ALA A 35 2.64 0.07 -3.30
N ILE A 36 3.45 0.97 -2.72
CA ILE A 36 4.61 1.56 -3.39
C ILE A 36 5.62 0.48 -3.81
N SER A 37 5.90 -0.49 -2.93
CA SER A 37 6.84 -1.57 -3.25
C SER A 37 6.32 -2.49 -4.35
N CYS A 38 5.03 -2.83 -4.31
CA CYS A 38 4.38 -3.62 -5.36
C CYS A 38 4.35 -2.88 -6.70
N LEU A 39 4.06 -1.57 -6.72
CA LEU A 39 4.08 -0.76 -7.93
C LEU A 39 5.50 -0.62 -8.51
N ARG A 40 6.52 -0.54 -7.65
CA ARG A 40 7.93 -0.49 -8.07
C ARG A 40 8.41 -1.82 -8.69
N ARG A 41 8.03 -2.96 -8.12
CA ARG A 41 8.49 -4.29 -8.58
C ARG A 41 7.65 -4.89 -9.70
N HIS A 42 6.32 -4.83 -9.57
CA HIS A 42 5.38 -5.55 -10.44
C HIS A 42 4.71 -4.65 -11.49
N GLY A 43 5.00 -3.34 -11.49
CA GLY A 43 4.38 -2.36 -12.38
C GLY A 43 2.97 -1.94 -11.93
N PHE A 44 2.30 -1.11 -12.74
CA PHE A 44 1.02 -0.50 -12.36
C PHE A 44 -0.09 -1.54 -12.14
N ILE A 45 -0.34 -2.42 -13.11
CA ILE A 45 -1.49 -3.33 -13.11
C ILE A 45 -1.37 -4.39 -11.99
N ARG A 46 -0.28 -5.14 -11.97
CA ARG A 46 -0.05 -6.18 -10.95
C ARG A 46 0.19 -5.56 -9.57
N GLY A 47 0.89 -4.42 -9.51
CA GLY A 47 1.13 -3.70 -8.26
C GLY A 47 -0.16 -3.25 -7.58
N TRP A 48 -1.10 -2.66 -8.33
CA TRP A 48 -2.42 -2.29 -7.82
C TRP A 48 -3.26 -3.49 -7.41
N LYS A 49 -3.24 -4.58 -8.19
CA LYS A 49 -3.99 -5.81 -7.85
C LYS A 49 -3.56 -6.38 -6.48
N LEU A 50 -2.25 -6.45 -6.23
CA LEU A 50 -1.69 -6.90 -4.95
C LEU A 50 -2.03 -5.91 -3.82
N ALA A 51 -1.82 -4.61 -4.06
CA ALA A 51 -2.10 -3.57 -3.07
C ALA A 51 -3.57 -3.57 -2.62
N ILE A 52 -4.51 -3.59 -3.57
CA ILE A 52 -5.96 -3.59 -3.29
C ILE A 52 -6.37 -4.86 -2.54
N SER A 53 -5.85 -6.02 -2.96
CA SER A 53 -6.12 -7.29 -2.27
C SER A 53 -5.72 -7.23 -0.80
N ARG A 54 -4.59 -6.58 -0.48
CA ARG A 54 -4.14 -6.39 0.90
C ARG A 54 -4.94 -5.33 1.65
N ILE A 55 -5.30 -4.21 1.01
CA ILE A 55 -6.15 -3.18 1.62
C ILE A 55 -7.51 -3.77 2.03
N LYS A 56 -8.12 -4.61 1.18
CA LYS A 56 -9.37 -5.32 1.51
C LYS A 56 -9.24 -6.25 2.72
N ARG A 57 -8.05 -6.80 2.95
CA ARG A 57 -7.73 -7.63 4.12
C ARG A 57 -7.35 -6.80 5.35
N CYS A 58 -7.10 -5.49 5.21
CA CYS A 58 -6.71 -4.62 6.31
C CYS A 58 -7.92 -4.22 7.17
N LYS A 59 -8.52 -5.21 7.83
CA LYS A 59 -9.65 -5.09 8.76
C LYS A 59 -9.55 -6.17 9.84
N PRO A 60 -10.15 -5.97 11.03
CA PRO A 60 -10.25 -7.03 12.03
C PRO A 60 -10.89 -8.31 11.45
N PRO A 61 -10.42 -9.53 11.81
CA PRO A 61 -9.35 -9.88 12.76
C PRO A 61 -7.92 -9.88 12.19
N TYR A 62 -7.76 -9.54 10.91
CA TYR A 62 -6.50 -9.68 10.18
C TYR A 62 -5.50 -8.56 10.50
N GLY A 63 -4.21 -8.90 10.52
CA GLY A 63 -3.09 -7.99 10.81
C GLY A 63 -1.77 -8.74 10.84
N GLY A 64 -0.65 -8.03 11.06
CA GLY A 64 0.68 -8.63 11.20
C GLY A 64 1.71 -8.14 10.19
N ARG A 65 2.83 -8.87 10.04
CA ARG A 65 3.88 -8.54 9.06
C ARG A 65 3.64 -9.28 7.74
N ASP A 66 3.48 -8.53 6.66
CA ASP A 66 3.39 -9.09 5.30
C ASP A 66 4.27 -8.22 4.39
N LEU A 67 5.11 -8.85 3.58
CA LEU A 67 6.05 -8.15 2.70
C LEU A 67 5.63 -8.35 1.25
N PRO A 68 5.88 -7.35 0.38
CA PRO A 68 5.61 -7.50 -1.04
C PRO A 68 6.38 -8.70 -1.58
N PRO A 69 5.72 -9.58 -2.38
CA PRO A 69 6.41 -10.70 -3.01
C PRO A 69 7.58 -10.18 -3.84
N LYS A 70 8.68 -10.95 -3.85
CA LYS A 70 9.88 -10.63 -4.63
C LYS A 70 9.53 -10.52 -6.10
#